data_AF-A0AAD7UR82-F1
#
_entry.id   AF-A0AAD7UR82-F1
#
_cell.length_a   1.000
_cell.length_b   1.000
_cell.length_c   1.000
_cell.angle_alpha   90.00
_cell.angle_beta   90.00
_cell.angle_gamma   90.00
#
_symmetry.space_group_name_H-M   'P 1'
#
loop_
_entity.id
_entity.type
_entity.pdbx_description
1 polymer ?
#
loop_
_entity_poly.entity_id
_entity_poly.type
_entity_poly.pdbx_seq_one_letter_code
_entity_poly.pdbx_strand_id
1 'polypeptide(L)'
;MSEDVVRSVDSGTLMRELARRGIDVGNEATKPRQSHEVGSLRPKTAESDARAAALDAALERLGVAGGAALLEGPPLKSYNSWVRPRDGGGGQQTTENAAHQIAFLQRHELARRETHLRNTDDAARRRATAGLEPHDIVLVLDNVRSAENVGSVFRTADAARCRELVTCGFTPNPLSTSKISKTAFGAETAVPSRHFDSTLEAVRYAKRDLDCVVWALETVDGAVAYTEAPLPSPGTKKGVALIFGNEVTGVDMSVLDHVDAVVQIPTYGTKNSINLACCAAIVTYDILRRWGTTVPLSS
;
A
#
# COMPACT_ATOMS: atom_id res chain seq x y z
N MET A 1 24.45 -28.59 -8.86
CA MET A 1 25.03 -27.34 -9.40
C MET A 1 24.09 -26.83 -10.47
N SER A 2 23.20 -25.92 -10.10
CA SER A 2 22.18 -25.34 -10.98
C SER A 2 22.14 -23.85 -10.68
N GLU A 3 22.76 -23.06 -11.55
CA GLU A 3 22.70 -21.60 -11.56
C GLU A 3 21.45 -21.19 -12.36
N ASP A 4 20.45 -20.63 -11.68
CA ASP A 4 19.33 -19.94 -12.32
C ASP A 4 19.75 -18.50 -12.64
N VAL A 5 20.10 -18.29 -13.91
CA VAL A 5 20.44 -16.99 -14.49
C VAL A 5 19.16 -16.24 -14.83
N VAL A 6 18.95 -15.08 -14.20
CA VAL A 6 17.97 -14.08 -14.64
C VAL A 6 18.39 -13.56 -16.01
N ARG A 7 17.75 -14.04 -17.08
CA ARG A 7 17.92 -13.48 -18.43
C ARG A 7 17.14 -12.19 -18.54
N SER A 8 17.82 -11.04 -18.61
CA SER A 8 17.21 -9.81 -19.09
C SER A 8 16.77 -10.03 -20.54
N VAL A 9 15.48 -9.93 -20.81
CA VAL A 9 14.98 -10.02 -22.19
C VAL A 9 15.33 -8.70 -22.88
N ASP A 10 16.34 -8.75 -23.75
CA ASP A 10 16.61 -7.69 -24.72
C ASP A 10 15.32 -7.40 -25.50
N SER A 11 14.91 -6.13 -25.49
CA SER A 11 13.69 -5.65 -26.13
C SER A 11 13.66 -6.01 -27.62
N GLY A 12 14.82 -6.13 -28.28
CA GLY A 12 14.91 -6.58 -29.67
C GLY A 12 14.52 -8.05 -29.88
N THR A 13 14.70 -8.90 -28.87
CA THR A 13 14.37 -10.34 -28.95
C THR A 13 12.88 -10.59 -28.73
N LEU A 14 12.24 -9.83 -27.83
CA LEU A 14 10.79 -9.86 -27.61
C LEU A 14 10.02 -9.43 -28.88
N MET A 15 10.49 -8.38 -29.57
CA MET A 15 9.81 -7.86 -30.77
C MET A 15 9.89 -8.84 -31.95
N ARG A 16 11.00 -9.57 -32.12
CA ARG A 16 11.12 -10.62 -33.14
C ARG A 16 10.16 -11.80 -32.88
N GLU A 17 9.96 -12.16 -31.62
CA GLU A 17 9.08 -13.26 -31.22
C GLU A 17 7.59 -12.89 -31.40
N LEU A 18 7.22 -11.65 -31.10
CA LEU A 18 5.86 -11.13 -31.28
C LEU A 18 5.49 -11.02 -32.78
N ALA A 19 6.41 -10.57 -33.63
CA ALA A 19 6.22 -10.53 -35.07
C ALA A 19 6.05 -11.94 -35.68
N ARG A 20 6.81 -12.92 -35.16
CA ARG A 20 6.71 -14.32 -35.60
C ARG A 20 5.36 -14.98 -35.27
N ARG A 21 4.64 -14.44 -34.27
CA ARG A 21 3.32 -14.90 -33.83
C ARG A 21 2.16 -14.14 -34.46
N GLY A 22 2.43 -13.22 -35.40
CA GLY A 22 1.40 -12.48 -36.13
C GLY A 22 0.63 -11.46 -35.28
N ILE A 23 1.19 -11.04 -34.14
CA ILE A 23 0.59 -10.05 -33.26
C ILE A 23 1.02 -8.66 -33.74
N ASP A 24 0.09 -7.92 -34.33
CA ASP A 24 0.31 -6.53 -34.76
C ASP A 24 0.30 -5.59 -33.55
N VAL A 25 1.49 -5.31 -33.03
CA VAL A 25 1.72 -4.23 -32.07
C VAL A 25 1.77 -2.93 -32.85
N GLY A 26 0.59 -2.31 -33.01
CA GLY A 26 0.39 -1.07 -33.75
C GLY A 26 1.40 0.04 -33.40
N ASN A 27 1.47 1.02 -34.29
CA ASN A 27 2.51 2.06 -34.40
C ASN A 27 2.65 3.03 -33.19
N GLU A 28 2.09 2.71 -32.02
CA GLU A 28 2.37 3.41 -30.75
C GLU A 28 3.71 2.99 -30.12
N ALA A 29 4.32 1.89 -30.56
CA ALA A 29 5.62 1.40 -30.06
C ALA A 29 6.85 2.09 -30.69
N THR A 30 6.67 2.99 -31.66
CA THR A 30 7.76 3.67 -32.38
C THR A 30 7.95 5.14 -32.03
N LYS A 31 7.23 5.69 -31.03
CA LYS A 31 7.79 6.85 -30.34
C LYS A 31 8.99 6.33 -29.56
N PRO A 32 10.25 6.67 -29.92
CA PRO A 32 11.34 6.41 -29.02
C PRO A 32 10.91 7.01 -27.69
N ARG A 33 10.84 6.18 -26.62
CA ARG A 33 10.98 6.76 -25.28
C ARG A 33 12.19 7.65 -25.43
N GLN A 34 12.01 8.97 -25.29
CA GLN A 34 13.14 9.87 -25.23
C GLN A 34 14.05 9.25 -24.19
N SER A 35 15.14 8.64 -24.64
CA SER A 35 16.26 8.41 -23.78
C SER A 35 16.63 9.81 -23.38
N HIS A 36 16.13 10.25 -22.23
CA HIS A 36 16.82 11.26 -21.49
C HIS A 36 18.19 10.64 -21.25
N GLU A 37 19.12 10.88 -22.16
CA GLU A 37 20.53 10.91 -21.81
C GLU A 37 20.57 11.70 -20.52
N VAL A 38 21.05 11.05 -19.46
CA VAL A 38 21.32 11.73 -18.21
C VAL A 38 22.27 12.84 -18.60
N GLY A 39 21.72 14.06 -18.72
CA GLY A 39 22.45 15.18 -19.30
C GLY A 39 23.81 15.27 -18.63
N SER A 40 24.85 15.38 -19.45
CA SER A 40 26.22 15.51 -18.96
C SER A 40 26.27 16.60 -17.88
N LEU A 41 27.05 16.34 -16.83
CA LEU A 41 27.25 17.31 -15.76
C LEU A 41 27.71 18.63 -16.38
N ARG A 42 26.92 19.70 -16.15
CA ARG A 42 27.20 21.06 -16.65
C ARG A 42 28.60 21.52 -16.22
N PRO A 43 29.28 22.40 -16.97
CA PRO A 43 30.63 22.84 -16.61
C PRO A 43 30.67 23.51 -15.23
N LYS A 44 31.77 23.30 -14.51
CA LYS A 44 31.99 23.86 -13.17
C LYS A 44 32.42 25.32 -13.30
N THR A 45 31.80 26.21 -12.53
CA THR A 45 32.16 27.64 -12.43
C THR A 45 32.63 27.97 -11.02
N ALA A 46 33.29 29.11 -10.82
CA ALA A 46 33.65 29.58 -9.47
C ALA A 46 32.42 29.76 -8.55
N GLU A 47 31.29 30.16 -9.13
CA GLU A 47 30.00 30.21 -8.41
C GLU A 47 29.51 28.81 -8.01
N SER A 48 29.79 27.78 -8.83
CA SER A 48 29.45 26.38 -8.49
C SER A 48 30.20 25.91 -7.24
N ASP A 49 31.46 26.30 -7.06
CA ASP A 49 32.25 25.93 -5.89
C ASP A 49 31.74 26.64 -4.62
N ALA A 50 31.39 27.92 -4.70
CA ALA A 50 30.80 28.65 -3.58
C ALA A 50 29.42 28.09 -3.17
N ARG A 51 28.60 27.72 -4.17
CA ARG A 51 27.32 27.03 -3.95
C ARG A 51 27.56 25.69 -3.26
N ALA A 52 28.41 24.82 -3.80
CA ALA A 52 28.71 23.52 -3.22
C ALA A 52 29.12 23.63 -1.74
N ALA A 53 30.03 24.56 -1.41
CA ALA A 53 30.45 24.79 -0.03
C ALA A 53 29.29 25.22 0.89
N ALA A 54 28.42 26.13 0.43
CA ALA A 54 27.26 26.58 1.19
C ALA A 54 26.24 25.45 1.42
N LEU A 55 26.01 24.61 0.41
CA LEU A 55 25.09 23.48 0.49
C LEU A 55 25.63 22.36 1.37
N ASP A 56 26.93 22.06 1.28
CA ASP A 56 27.60 21.07 2.13
C ASP A 56 27.52 21.48 3.61
N ALA A 57 27.81 22.75 3.93
CA ALA A 57 27.67 23.27 5.29
C ALA A 57 26.21 23.22 5.80
N ALA A 58 25.23 23.40 4.91
CA ALA A 58 23.81 23.28 5.27
C ALA A 58 23.39 21.81 5.48
N LEU A 59 23.91 20.88 4.68
CA LEU A 59 23.67 19.43 4.84
C LEU A 59 24.32 18.89 6.12
N GLU A 60 25.52 19.37 6.46
CA GLU A 60 26.24 18.97 7.67
C GLU A 60 25.46 19.33 8.94
N ARG A 61 24.82 20.52 8.98
CA ARG A 61 23.89 20.90 10.06
C ARG A 61 22.70 19.95 10.22
N LEU A 62 22.33 19.19 9.18
CA LEU A 62 21.26 18.20 9.18
C LEU A 62 21.76 16.77 9.42
N GLY A 63 23.05 16.60 9.74
CA GLY A 63 23.69 15.31 9.95
C GLY A 63 23.84 14.48 8.67
N VAL A 64 23.88 15.13 7.49
CA VAL A 64 24.05 14.47 6.19
C VAL A 64 25.35 14.93 5.54
N ALA A 65 26.21 13.99 5.16
CA ALA A 65 27.42 14.30 4.41
C ALA A 65 27.08 14.74 2.96
N GLY A 66 27.65 15.86 2.52
CA GLY A 66 27.40 16.45 1.20
C GLY A 66 28.25 15.89 0.06
N GLY A 67 28.04 16.43 -1.14
CA GLY A 67 28.84 16.13 -2.32
C GLY A 67 28.95 14.65 -2.68
N ALA A 68 30.19 14.14 -2.75
CA ALA A 68 30.50 12.76 -3.17
C ALA A 68 30.04 11.68 -2.17
N ALA A 69 29.69 12.06 -0.93
CA ALA A 69 29.16 11.14 0.06
C ALA A 69 27.65 10.87 -0.11
N LEU A 70 26.96 11.62 -0.99
CA LEU A 70 25.56 11.38 -1.31
C LEU A 70 25.40 10.12 -2.17
N LEU A 71 24.31 9.39 -1.94
CA LEU A 71 24.00 8.19 -2.69
C LEU A 71 23.63 8.55 -4.13
N GLU A 72 24.10 7.74 -5.09
CA GLU A 72 23.71 7.84 -6.49
C GLU A 72 22.18 7.78 -6.63
N GLY A 73 21.63 8.62 -7.51
CA GLY A 73 20.19 8.71 -7.76
C GLY A 73 19.60 10.08 -7.41
N PRO A 74 18.36 10.15 -6.88
CA PRO A 74 17.69 11.41 -6.58
C PRO A 74 18.47 12.40 -5.68
N PRO A 75 19.18 11.98 -4.61
CA PRO A 75 19.94 12.89 -3.75
C PRO A 75 21.06 13.60 -4.53
N LEU A 76 21.93 12.82 -5.17
CA LEU A 76 23.06 13.35 -5.94
C LEU A 76 22.64 14.17 -7.17
N LYS A 77 21.53 13.81 -7.83
CA LYS A 77 20.97 14.60 -8.94
C LYS A 77 20.49 15.98 -8.49
N SER A 78 19.80 16.03 -7.35
CA SER A 78 19.27 17.28 -6.78
C SER A 78 20.42 18.18 -6.31
N TYR A 79 21.44 17.60 -5.67
CA TYR A 79 22.68 18.30 -5.33
C TYR A 79 23.35 18.93 -6.55
N ASN A 80 23.62 18.14 -7.58
CA ASN A 80 24.27 18.62 -8.79
C ASN A 80 23.45 19.68 -9.55
N SER A 81 22.12 19.56 -9.55
CA SER A 81 21.25 20.55 -10.18
C SER A 81 21.23 21.89 -9.43
N TRP A 82 21.39 21.87 -8.10
CA TRP A 82 21.43 23.09 -7.30
C TRP A 82 22.81 23.75 -7.35
N VAL A 83 23.88 22.96 -7.35
CA VAL A 83 25.28 23.44 -7.49
C VAL A 83 25.51 24.03 -8.88
N ARG A 84 24.91 23.43 -9.92
CA ARG A 84 25.04 23.85 -11.32
C ARG A 84 23.66 24.17 -11.91
N PRO A 85 23.07 25.34 -11.59
CA PRO A 85 21.73 25.73 -12.06
C PRO A 85 21.71 25.95 -13.58
N ARG A 86 20.50 26.04 -14.18
CA ARG A 86 20.37 26.36 -15.62
C ARG A 86 20.45 27.87 -15.80
N ASP A 87 20.96 28.34 -16.92
CA ASP A 87 20.95 29.76 -17.26
C ASP A 87 19.51 30.28 -17.25
N GLY A 88 19.26 31.37 -16.50
CA GLY A 88 17.92 31.92 -16.27
C GLY A 88 17.04 31.15 -15.26
N GLY A 89 17.49 30.00 -14.75
CA GLY A 89 16.78 29.16 -13.77
C GLY A 89 17.18 29.39 -12.31
N GLY A 90 17.72 30.57 -11.99
CA GLY A 90 18.27 30.93 -10.67
C GLY A 90 17.24 31.48 -9.67
N GLY A 91 15.97 31.07 -9.75
CA GLY A 91 14.89 31.60 -8.91
C GLY A 91 14.37 30.62 -7.86
N GLN A 92 14.34 31.07 -6.59
CA GLN A 92 13.47 30.70 -5.45
C GLN A 92 13.92 29.70 -4.38
N GLN A 93 14.89 28.81 -4.57
CA GLN A 93 15.26 27.86 -3.51
C GLN A 93 16.49 28.32 -2.72
N THR A 94 16.30 28.64 -1.43
CA THR A 94 17.40 28.92 -0.50
C THR A 94 18.29 27.69 -0.32
N THR A 95 19.54 27.90 0.10
CA THR A 95 20.49 26.82 0.42
C THR A 95 19.90 25.87 1.47
N GLU A 96 19.22 26.39 2.48
CA GLU A 96 18.55 25.62 3.53
C GLU A 96 17.46 24.71 2.97
N ASN A 97 16.59 25.24 2.09
CA ASN A 97 15.50 24.45 1.50
C ASN A 97 16.03 23.35 0.59
N ALA A 98 17.10 23.63 -0.16
CA ALA A 98 17.78 22.63 -0.98
C ALA A 98 18.42 21.54 -0.11
N ALA A 99 19.10 21.93 0.98
CA ALA A 99 19.69 20.99 1.93
C ALA A 99 18.63 20.08 2.57
N HIS A 100 17.49 20.63 3.01
CA HIS A 100 16.38 19.84 3.57
C HIS A 100 15.84 18.81 2.56
N GLN A 101 15.63 19.22 1.30
CA GLN A 101 15.16 18.32 0.24
C GLN A 101 16.17 17.21 -0.04
N ILE A 102 17.46 17.56 -0.18
CA ILE A 102 18.53 16.58 -0.47
C ILE A 102 18.72 15.63 0.72
N ALA A 103 18.67 16.12 1.96
CA ALA A 103 18.76 15.31 3.16
C ALA A 103 17.57 14.33 3.29
N PHE A 104 16.35 14.76 2.94
CA PHE A 104 15.19 13.86 2.85
C PHE A 104 15.43 12.75 1.83
N LEU A 105 15.87 13.09 0.62
CA LEU A 105 16.14 12.11 -0.44
C LEU A 105 17.25 11.13 -0.04
N GLN A 106 18.32 11.64 0.60
CA GLN A 106 19.43 10.82 1.09
C GLN A 106 18.96 9.82 2.15
N ARG A 107 18.21 10.27 3.16
CA ARG A 107 17.64 9.40 4.19
C ARG A 107 16.66 8.39 3.60
N HIS A 108 15.85 8.79 2.61
CA HIS A 108 14.96 7.88 1.91
C HIS A 108 15.71 6.80 1.14
N GLU A 109 16.79 7.15 0.43
CA GLU A 109 17.61 6.17 -0.31
C GLU A 109 18.43 5.29 0.64
N LEU A 110 18.92 5.82 1.76
CA LEU A 110 19.52 5.03 2.85
C LEU A 110 18.48 4.07 3.45
N ALA A 111 17.28 4.52 3.78
CA ALA A 111 16.20 3.65 4.28
C ALA A 111 15.78 2.56 3.28
N ARG A 112 15.97 2.80 1.98
CA ARG A 112 15.74 1.80 0.93
C ARG A 112 16.90 0.80 0.81
N ARG A 113 18.14 1.20 1.15
CA ARG A 113 19.37 0.38 1.02
C ARG A 113 19.80 -0.31 2.32
N GLU A 114 19.60 0.33 3.48
CA GLU A 114 19.85 -0.25 4.80
C GLU A 114 18.70 -1.19 5.15
N THR A 115 19.06 -2.46 5.31
CA THR A 115 18.24 -3.61 5.73
C THR A 115 17.63 -3.49 7.14
N HIS A 116 17.74 -2.33 7.80
CA HIS A 116 17.34 -2.13 9.20
C HIS A 116 15.96 -1.49 9.39
N LEU A 117 15.40 -0.86 8.37
CA LEU A 117 13.95 -0.68 8.29
C LEU A 117 13.39 -1.90 7.56
N ARG A 118 12.34 -2.53 8.12
CA ARG A 118 11.58 -3.58 7.41
C ARG A 118 10.80 -2.95 6.26
N ASN A 119 11.50 -2.53 5.21
CA ASN A 119 10.94 -1.97 3.98
C ASN A 119 10.92 -3.01 2.85
N THR A 120 11.52 -4.18 3.09
CA THR A 120 11.38 -5.36 2.25
C THR A 120 10.33 -6.27 2.85
N ASP A 121 9.25 -6.54 2.10
CA ASP A 121 8.21 -7.51 2.45
C ASP A 121 8.74 -8.96 2.36
N ASP A 122 9.76 -9.29 3.15
CA ASP A 122 10.32 -10.65 3.28
C ASP A 122 9.41 -11.56 4.14
N ALA A 123 8.22 -11.04 4.47
CA ALA A 123 7.20 -11.70 5.26
C ALA A 123 6.66 -12.94 4.55
N ALA A 124 6.49 -12.93 3.22
CA ALA A 124 6.03 -14.11 2.47
C ALA A 124 6.92 -15.34 2.71
N ARG A 125 8.25 -15.14 2.72
CA ARG A 125 9.23 -16.20 2.95
C ARG A 125 9.22 -16.69 4.40
N ARG A 126 9.15 -15.78 5.39
CA ARG A 126 9.00 -16.17 6.82
C ARG A 126 7.66 -16.84 7.12
N ARG A 127 6.58 -16.40 6.48
CA ARG A 127 5.21 -16.93 6.62
C ARG A 127 5.12 -18.38 6.15
N ALA A 128 5.70 -18.68 4.99
CA ALA A 128 5.78 -20.06 4.48
C ALA A 128 6.63 -20.95 5.39
N THR A 129 7.73 -20.42 5.94
CA THR A 129 8.60 -21.15 6.88
C THR A 129 7.96 -21.38 8.26
N ALA A 130 7.09 -20.49 8.73
CA ALA A 130 6.46 -20.58 10.05
C ALA A 130 5.20 -21.46 10.11
N GLY A 131 4.63 -21.89 8.97
CA GLY A 131 3.46 -22.76 8.92
C GLY A 131 2.20 -22.18 9.61
N LEU A 132 2.14 -20.85 9.76
CA LEU A 132 0.98 -20.21 10.37
C LEU A 132 -0.20 -20.37 9.41
N GLU A 133 -1.44 -20.40 9.89
CA GLU A 133 -2.66 -20.32 9.05
C GLU A 133 -3.28 -18.92 9.08
N PRO A 134 -3.98 -18.46 8.02
CA PRO A 134 -4.71 -17.19 8.06
C PRO A 134 -5.73 -17.17 9.21
N HIS A 135 -5.96 -16.00 9.78
CA HIS A 135 -7.04 -15.82 10.76
C HIS A 135 -8.38 -15.88 10.05
N ASP A 136 -9.39 -16.51 10.67
CA ASP A 136 -10.76 -16.59 10.18
C ASP A 136 -11.50 -15.25 10.29
N ILE A 137 -10.89 -14.21 9.72
CA ILE A 137 -11.40 -12.85 9.55
C ILE A 137 -11.60 -12.64 8.04
N VAL A 138 -12.81 -12.25 7.67
CA VAL A 138 -13.17 -11.90 6.30
C VAL A 138 -13.55 -10.42 6.27
N LEU A 139 -12.94 -9.65 5.37
CA LEU A 139 -13.28 -8.24 5.20
C LEU A 139 -14.19 -8.10 3.98
N VAL A 140 -15.37 -7.51 4.13
CA VAL A 140 -16.37 -7.34 3.06
C VAL A 140 -16.52 -5.85 2.76
N LEU A 141 -16.26 -5.45 1.52
CA LEU A 141 -16.40 -4.09 1.04
C LEU A 141 -17.72 -3.94 0.27
N ASP A 142 -18.67 -3.25 0.88
CA ASP A 142 -20.01 -3.01 0.34
C ASP A 142 -20.01 -1.73 -0.50
N ASN A 143 -20.03 -1.88 -1.82
CA ASN A 143 -20.14 -0.78 -2.78
C ASN A 143 -19.12 0.36 -2.53
N VAL A 144 -17.89 0.03 -2.13
CA VAL A 144 -16.83 1.00 -1.83
C VAL A 144 -16.33 1.64 -3.11
N ARG A 145 -16.33 2.97 -3.19
CA ARG A 145 -15.98 3.68 -4.43
C ARG A 145 -14.47 3.87 -4.59
N SER A 146 -13.76 4.13 -3.49
CA SER A 146 -12.35 4.52 -3.56
C SER A 146 -11.41 3.33 -3.73
N ALA A 147 -10.73 3.25 -4.87
CA ALA A 147 -9.65 2.30 -5.08
C ALA A 147 -8.49 2.45 -4.07
N GLU A 148 -8.27 3.66 -3.53
CA GLU A 148 -7.26 3.90 -2.49
C GLU A 148 -7.67 3.28 -1.15
N ASN A 149 -8.96 3.38 -0.78
CA ASN A 149 -9.48 2.70 0.40
C ASN A 149 -9.40 1.18 0.21
N VAL A 150 -9.83 0.66 -0.94
CA VAL A 150 -9.74 -0.77 -1.26
C VAL A 150 -8.30 -1.25 -1.12
N GLY A 151 -7.32 -0.57 -1.72
CA GLY A 151 -5.92 -0.93 -1.59
C GLY A 151 -5.38 -0.85 -0.15
N SER A 152 -5.82 0.13 0.62
CA SER A 152 -5.45 0.26 2.04
C SER A 152 -6.05 -0.87 2.90
N VAL A 153 -7.27 -1.33 2.58
CA VAL A 153 -7.87 -2.48 3.25
C VAL A 153 -7.17 -3.78 2.84
N PHE A 154 -6.75 -3.95 1.58
CA PHE A 154 -5.89 -5.07 1.18
C PHE A 154 -4.60 -5.15 2.00
N ARG A 155 -3.94 -3.99 2.22
CA ARG A 155 -2.74 -3.94 3.07
C ARG A 155 -3.03 -4.34 4.51
N THR A 156 -4.15 -3.89 5.06
CA THR A 156 -4.60 -4.31 6.40
C THR A 156 -4.85 -5.80 6.44
N ALA A 157 -5.54 -6.36 5.44
CA ALA A 157 -5.85 -7.78 5.35
C ALA A 157 -4.58 -8.63 5.24
N ASP A 158 -3.57 -8.20 4.50
CA ASP A 158 -2.29 -8.90 4.42
C ASP A 158 -1.52 -8.82 5.75
N ALA A 159 -1.43 -7.61 6.32
CA ALA A 159 -0.70 -7.37 7.57
C ALA A 159 -1.32 -8.11 8.77
N ALA A 160 -2.64 -8.16 8.81
CA ALA A 160 -3.42 -8.89 9.82
C ALA A 160 -3.62 -10.36 9.44
N ARG A 161 -3.19 -10.78 8.25
CA ARG A 161 -3.30 -12.15 7.73
C ARG A 161 -4.73 -12.70 7.76
N CYS A 162 -5.66 -11.88 7.32
CA CYS A 162 -7.06 -12.24 7.13
C CYS A 162 -7.20 -13.36 6.09
N ARG A 163 -8.26 -14.15 6.23
CA ARG A 163 -8.59 -15.29 5.36
C ARG A 163 -8.87 -14.85 3.94
N GLU A 164 -9.69 -13.82 3.77
CA GLU A 164 -10.16 -13.37 2.46
C GLU A 164 -10.63 -11.90 2.52
N LEU A 165 -10.51 -11.19 1.40
CA LEU A 165 -11.17 -9.90 1.16
C LEU A 165 -12.24 -10.06 0.08
N VAL A 166 -13.47 -9.73 0.44
CA VAL A 166 -14.64 -9.78 -0.44
C VAL A 166 -15.02 -8.37 -0.89
N THR A 167 -15.27 -8.21 -2.18
CA THR A 167 -15.77 -6.96 -2.79
C THR A 167 -17.19 -7.18 -3.30
N CYS A 168 -18.06 -6.18 -3.14
CA CYS A 168 -19.45 -6.29 -3.56
C CYS A 168 -19.86 -5.15 -4.50
N GLY A 169 -20.78 -5.44 -5.43
CA GLY A 169 -21.40 -4.46 -6.31
C GLY A 169 -20.38 -3.70 -7.16
N PHE A 170 -20.42 -2.37 -7.16
CA PHE A 170 -19.49 -1.58 -7.98
C PHE A 170 -18.10 -1.39 -7.36
N THR A 171 -17.80 -2.06 -6.24
CA THR A 171 -16.48 -1.96 -5.60
C THR A 171 -15.38 -2.36 -6.59
N PRO A 172 -14.34 -1.51 -6.80
CA PRO A 172 -13.23 -1.83 -7.67
C PRO A 172 -12.60 -3.19 -7.33
N ASN A 173 -12.59 -4.10 -8.29
CA ASN A 173 -12.02 -5.44 -8.14
C ASN A 173 -10.51 -5.42 -8.47
N PRO A 174 -9.64 -6.02 -7.64
CA PRO A 174 -8.20 -6.13 -7.93
C PRO A 174 -7.89 -6.80 -9.27
N LEU A 175 -8.75 -7.69 -9.78
CA LEU A 175 -8.59 -8.34 -11.08
C LEU A 175 -8.87 -7.40 -12.28
N SER A 176 -9.46 -6.21 -12.06
CA SER A 176 -9.95 -5.35 -13.15
C SER A 176 -9.25 -3.99 -13.30
N THR A 177 -8.48 -3.51 -12.31
CA THR A 177 -8.00 -2.11 -12.33
C THR A 177 -6.57 -1.89 -11.81
N SER A 178 -5.71 -1.28 -12.64
CA SER A 178 -4.29 -0.94 -12.32
C SER A 178 -4.09 0.07 -11.19
N LYS A 179 -5.16 0.77 -10.75
CA LYS A 179 -5.11 1.75 -9.65
C LYS A 179 -4.97 1.07 -8.28
N ILE A 180 -5.59 -0.09 -8.10
CA ILE A 180 -5.55 -0.83 -6.82
C ILE A 180 -4.12 -1.30 -6.55
N SER A 181 -3.40 -1.81 -7.56
CA SER A 181 -2.01 -2.26 -7.40
C SER A 181 -1.05 -1.19 -6.90
N LYS A 182 -1.29 0.09 -7.21
CA LYS A 182 -0.44 1.19 -6.72
C LYS A 182 -0.60 1.42 -5.22
N THR A 183 -1.81 1.22 -4.69
CA THR A 183 -2.16 1.50 -3.30
C THR A 183 -2.06 0.26 -2.41
N ALA A 184 -2.38 -0.92 -2.96
CA ALA A 184 -2.26 -2.21 -2.30
C ALA A 184 -0.80 -2.68 -2.18
N PHE A 185 0.09 -2.17 -3.04
CA PHE A 185 1.53 -2.44 -2.97
C PHE A 185 1.86 -3.95 -3.01
N GLY A 186 1.11 -4.73 -3.80
CA GLY A 186 1.27 -6.18 -3.92
C GLY A 186 0.44 -7.01 -2.93
N ALA A 187 -0.24 -6.39 -1.96
CA ALA A 187 -1.12 -7.10 -1.03
C ALA A 187 -2.32 -7.77 -1.72
N GLU A 188 -2.73 -7.27 -2.89
CA GLU A 188 -3.83 -7.83 -3.68
C GLU A 188 -3.55 -9.23 -4.23
N THR A 189 -2.27 -9.64 -4.31
CA THR A 189 -1.88 -10.99 -4.70
C THR A 189 -1.57 -11.89 -3.50
N ALA A 190 -1.43 -11.30 -2.30
CA ALA A 190 -1.10 -12.01 -1.07
C ALA A 190 -2.33 -12.49 -0.29
N VAL A 191 -3.46 -11.77 -0.41
CA VAL A 191 -4.72 -12.09 0.25
C VAL A 191 -5.70 -12.64 -0.79
N PRO A 192 -6.28 -13.84 -0.58
CA PRO A 192 -7.36 -14.34 -1.42
C PRO A 192 -8.49 -13.30 -1.51
N SER A 193 -9.04 -13.10 -2.71
CA SER A 193 -10.15 -12.19 -2.89
C SER A 193 -11.25 -12.76 -3.75
N ARG A 194 -12.46 -12.29 -3.50
CA ARG A 194 -13.69 -12.70 -4.18
C ARG A 194 -14.59 -11.51 -4.43
N HIS A 195 -15.39 -11.63 -5.48
CA HIS A 195 -16.38 -10.63 -5.83
C HIS A 195 -17.78 -11.23 -5.83
N PHE A 196 -18.76 -10.46 -5.35
CA PHE A 196 -20.18 -10.74 -5.46
C PHE A 196 -20.90 -9.54 -6.06
N ASP A 197 -21.94 -9.77 -6.85
CA ASP A 197 -22.73 -8.68 -7.43
C ASP A 197 -23.55 -7.95 -6.35
N SER A 198 -23.88 -8.64 -5.25
CA SER A 198 -24.60 -8.05 -4.11
C SER A 198 -23.98 -8.37 -2.76
N THR A 199 -24.10 -7.43 -1.82
CA THR A 199 -23.60 -7.59 -0.45
C THR A 199 -24.36 -8.67 0.33
N LEU A 200 -25.65 -8.88 0.02
CA LEU A 200 -26.43 -9.98 0.62
C LEU A 200 -25.90 -11.37 0.24
N GLU A 201 -25.38 -11.54 -0.98
CA GLU A 201 -24.72 -12.80 -1.36
C GLU A 201 -23.44 -13.02 -0.58
N ALA A 202 -22.65 -11.97 -0.37
CA ALA A 202 -21.46 -12.03 0.47
C ALA A 202 -21.81 -12.38 1.93
N VAL A 203 -22.90 -11.83 2.49
CA VAL A 203 -23.39 -12.19 3.84
C VAL A 203 -23.78 -13.66 3.90
N ARG A 204 -24.53 -14.16 2.91
CA ARG A 204 -24.94 -15.58 2.85
C ARG A 204 -23.74 -16.50 2.74
N TYR A 205 -22.77 -16.15 1.90
CA TYR A 205 -21.50 -16.85 1.75
C TYR A 205 -20.75 -16.93 3.08
N ALA A 206 -20.55 -15.79 3.75
CA ALA A 206 -19.85 -15.73 5.02
C ALA A 206 -20.52 -16.61 6.09
N LYS A 207 -21.85 -16.56 6.20
CA LYS A 207 -22.59 -17.36 7.19
C LYS A 207 -22.59 -18.86 6.87
N ARG A 208 -22.87 -19.23 5.62
CA ARG A 208 -23.12 -20.63 5.25
C ARG A 208 -21.86 -21.40 4.89
N ASP A 209 -20.98 -20.78 4.13
CA ASP A 209 -19.85 -21.48 3.52
C ASP A 209 -18.58 -21.33 4.35
N LEU A 210 -18.48 -20.23 5.11
CA LEU A 210 -17.32 -19.93 5.96
C LEU A 210 -17.58 -20.09 7.46
N ASP A 211 -18.82 -20.35 7.87
CA ASP A 211 -19.26 -20.38 9.29
C ASP A 211 -18.76 -19.15 10.07
N CYS A 212 -19.08 -17.96 9.57
CA CYS A 212 -18.74 -16.70 10.22
C CYS A 212 -19.94 -16.10 10.96
N VAL A 213 -19.68 -15.46 12.10
CA VAL A 213 -20.56 -14.37 12.56
C VAL A 213 -20.32 -13.14 11.69
N VAL A 214 -21.37 -12.39 11.38
CA VAL A 214 -21.31 -11.25 10.46
C VAL A 214 -21.61 -9.96 11.21
N TRP A 215 -20.71 -9.00 11.13
CA TRP A 215 -20.87 -7.66 11.67
C TRP A 215 -20.98 -6.64 10.55
N ALA A 216 -21.95 -5.74 10.62
CA ALA A 216 -21.96 -4.53 9.80
C ALA A 216 -21.36 -3.38 10.60
N LEU A 217 -20.34 -2.72 10.04
CA LEU A 217 -19.73 -1.54 10.65
C LEU A 217 -20.47 -0.29 10.17
N GLU A 218 -21.35 0.22 11.03
CA GLU A 218 -22.17 1.39 10.72
C GLU A 218 -22.52 2.17 11.99
N THR A 219 -22.64 3.49 11.85
CA THR A 219 -23.00 4.41 12.96
C THR A 219 -24.50 4.68 12.92
N VAL A 220 -25.27 3.81 13.56
CA VAL A 220 -26.73 3.95 13.74
C VAL A 220 -27.12 3.85 15.21
N ASP A 221 -28.32 4.35 15.53
CA ASP A 221 -28.91 4.17 16.85
C ASP A 221 -29.02 2.68 17.20
N GLY A 222 -28.54 2.31 18.40
CA GLY A 222 -28.52 0.93 18.87
C GLY A 222 -27.33 0.10 18.40
N ALA A 223 -26.40 0.65 17.63
CA ALA A 223 -25.15 -0.04 17.28
C ALA A 223 -24.28 -0.30 18.51
N VAL A 224 -23.73 -1.51 18.61
CA VAL A 224 -22.89 -1.95 19.72
C VAL A 224 -21.47 -1.44 19.51
N ALA A 225 -20.78 -1.01 20.58
CA ALA A 225 -19.37 -0.62 20.47
C ALA A 225 -18.51 -1.82 20.03
N TYR A 226 -17.59 -1.62 19.09
CA TYR A 226 -16.73 -2.69 18.55
C TYR A 226 -15.95 -3.49 19.61
N THR A 227 -15.59 -2.84 20.72
CA THR A 227 -14.90 -3.46 21.85
C THR A 227 -15.79 -4.42 22.65
N GLU A 228 -17.11 -4.26 22.57
CA GLU A 228 -18.11 -5.02 23.34
C GLU A 228 -18.90 -6.00 22.47
N ALA A 229 -18.84 -5.85 21.15
CA ALA A 229 -19.57 -6.68 20.21
C ALA A 229 -19.25 -8.19 20.39
N PRO A 230 -20.25 -9.10 20.27
CA PRO A 230 -20.08 -10.53 20.53
C PRO A 230 -19.16 -11.21 19.51
N LEU A 231 -18.02 -11.75 19.98
CA LEU A 231 -17.07 -12.49 19.15
C LEU A 231 -17.09 -13.98 19.46
N PRO A 232 -16.78 -14.84 18.46
CA PRO A 232 -16.47 -16.24 18.71
C PRO A 232 -15.31 -16.37 19.71
N SER A 233 -15.43 -17.34 20.62
CA SER A 233 -14.37 -17.62 21.60
C SER A 233 -13.05 -17.96 20.89
N PRO A 234 -11.90 -17.57 21.48
CA PRO A 234 -10.59 -17.97 20.97
C PRO A 234 -10.48 -19.49 20.82
N GLY A 235 -9.84 -19.96 19.75
CA GLY A 235 -9.63 -21.39 19.48
C GLY A 235 -10.82 -22.12 18.85
N THR A 236 -11.95 -21.45 18.61
CA THR A 236 -13.02 -21.98 17.77
C THR A 236 -12.66 -21.86 16.28
N LYS A 237 -13.27 -22.70 15.43
CA LYS A 237 -13.16 -22.58 13.96
C LYS A 237 -14.14 -21.57 13.37
N LYS A 238 -14.99 -20.97 14.20
CA LYS A 238 -16.02 -20.03 13.76
C LYS A 238 -15.39 -18.67 13.51
N GLY A 239 -15.54 -18.16 12.30
CA GLY A 239 -14.92 -16.91 11.86
C GLY A 239 -15.75 -15.65 12.16
N VAL A 240 -15.22 -14.51 11.73
CA VAL A 240 -15.92 -13.21 11.73
C VAL A 240 -15.80 -12.55 10.36
N ALA A 241 -16.93 -12.10 9.82
CA ALA A 241 -16.98 -11.30 8.60
C ALA A 241 -17.38 -9.86 8.96
N LEU A 242 -16.58 -8.90 8.51
CA LEU A 242 -16.73 -7.48 8.80
C LEU A 242 -17.15 -6.73 7.53
N ILE A 243 -18.36 -6.19 7.52
CA ILE A 243 -18.90 -5.43 6.39
C ILE A 243 -18.62 -3.94 6.60
N PHE A 244 -17.98 -3.32 5.61
CA PHE A 244 -17.71 -1.89 5.59
C PHE A 244 -18.42 -1.26 4.38
N GLY A 245 -19.25 -0.27 4.67
CA GLY A 245 -20.15 0.39 3.73
C GLY A 245 -19.49 1.41 2.79
N ASN A 246 -20.28 1.91 1.86
CA ASN A 246 -19.86 2.99 0.96
C ASN A 246 -19.50 4.26 1.76
N GLU A 247 -18.52 5.02 1.29
CA GLU A 247 -18.01 6.20 2.01
C GLU A 247 -19.04 7.33 2.20
N VAL A 248 -20.10 7.34 1.39
CA VAL A 248 -21.16 8.36 1.41
C VAL A 248 -22.45 7.79 1.99
N THR A 249 -22.88 6.61 1.55
CA THR A 249 -24.19 6.05 1.90
C THR A 249 -24.15 5.02 3.02
N GLY A 250 -22.97 4.62 3.49
CA GLY A 250 -22.84 3.59 4.51
C GLY A 250 -23.18 2.19 3.98
N VAL A 251 -23.45 1.27 4.91
CA VAL A 251 -23.92 -0.09 4.61
C VAL A 251 -25.39 -0.05 4.20
N ASP A 252 -25.77 -0.82 3.17
CA ASP A 252 -27.16 -0.90 2.74
C ASP A 252 -28.08 -1.41 3.87
N MET A 253 -29.19 -0.71 4.14
CA MET A 253 -30.14 -1.08 5.20
C MET A 253 -30.66 -2.52 5.07
N SER A 254 -30.86 -3.00 3.84
CA SER A 254 -31.30 -4.38 3.60
C SER A 254 -30.26 -5.40 4.06
N VAL A 255 -28.98 -5.04 4.12
CA VAL A 255 -27.91 -5.89 4.65
C VAL A 255 -27.94 -5.92 6.18
N LEU A 256 -28.28 -4.81 6.83
CA LEU A 256 -28.33 -4.72 8.31
C LEU A 256 -29.33 -5.72 8.93
N ASP A 257 -30.43 -6.02 8.25
CA ASP A 257 -31.40 -7.02 8.70
C ASP A 257 -30.87 -8.46 8.66
N HIS A 258 -29.72 -8.70 8.02
CA HIS A 258 -29.15 -10.02 7.79
C HIS A 258 -27.84 -10.26 8.55
N VAL A 259 -27.33 -9.27 9.28
CA VAL A 259 -26.11 -9.42 10.10
C VAL A 259 -26.42 -9.91 11.51
N ASP A 260 -25.40 -10.40 12.22
CA ASP A 260 -25.54 -10.84 13.61
C ASP A 260 -25.37 -9.67 14.60
N ALA A 261 -24.67 -8.60 14.21
CA ALA A 261 -24.58 -7.36 14.97
C ALA A 261 -24.30 -6.16 14.06
N VAL A 262 -24.89 -5.01 14.40
CA VAL A 262 -24.44 -3.71 13.89
C VAL A 262 -23.49 -3.11 14.92
N VAL A 263 -22.30 -2.77 14.45
CA VAL A 263 -21.15 -2.44 15.29
C VAL A 263 -20.63 -1.06 14.90
N GLN A 264 -20.27 -0.24 15.88
CA GLN A 264 -19.73 1.09 15.65
C GLN A 264 -18.42 1.32 16.40
N ILE A 265 -17.61 2.24 15.87
CA ILE A 265 -16.50 2.86 16.60
C ILE A 265 -17.05 4.15 17.21
N PRO A 266 -17.13 4.27 18.55
CA PRO A 266 -17.56 5.51 19.19
C PRO A 266 -16.70 6.70 18.75
N THR A 267 -17.35 7.78 18.32
CA THR A 267 -16.69 9.02 17.91
C THR A 267 -16.93 10.09 18.97
N TYR A 268 -15.89 10.88 19.27
CA TYR A 268 -15.92 11.88 20.35
C TYR A 268 -15.75 13.32 19.85
N GLY A 269 -15.69 13.50 18.53
CA GLY A 269 -15.55 14.81 17.88
C GLY A 269 -16.83 15.24 17.17
N THR A 270 -16.73 16.29 16.36
CA THR A 270 -17.86 16.78 15.54
C THR A 270 -18.15 15.88 14.33
N LYS A 271 -17.24 14.97 13.99
CA LYS A 271 -17.41 14.02 12.89
C LYS A 271 -18.08 12.76 13.42
N ASN A 272 -19.11 12.32 12.72
CA ASN A 272 -19.90 11.14 13.03
C ASN A 272 -19.35 9.85 12.38
N SER A 273 -18.23 9.93 11.67
CA SER A 273 -17.63 8.79 10.99
C SER A 273 -16.11 8.94 10.87
N ILE A 274 -15.45 7.81 10.59
CA ILE A 274 -14.02 7.70 10.30
C ILE A 274 -13.83 7.12 8.89
N ASN A 275 -12.66 7.35 8.29
CA ASN A 275 -12.30 6.71 7.03
C ASN A 275 -12.44 5.17 7.13
N LEU A 276 -13.05 4.57 6.12
CA LEU A 276 -13.33 3.13 6.05
C LEU A 276 -12.08 2.25 6.22
N ALA A 277 -10.96 2.60 5.58
CA ALA A 277 -9.73 1.82 5.72
C ALA A 277 -9.16 1.89 7.15
N CYS A 278 -9.29 3.05 7.81
CA CYS A 278 -8.96 3.18 9.23
C CYS A 278 -9.89 2.33 10.11
N CYS A 279 -11.19 2.34 9.84
CA CYS A 279 -12.16 1.50 10.52
C CYS A 279 -11.80 0.01 10.41
N ALA A 280 -11.50 -0.45 9.19
CA ALA A 280 -11.09 -1.82 8.93
C ALA A 280 -9.85 -2.22 9.74
N ALA A 281 -8.83 -1.37 9.81
CA ALA A 281 -7.65 -1.63 10.62
C ALA A 281 -7.96 -1.71 12.12
N ILE A 282 -8.71 -0.73 12.66
CA ILE A 282 -9.03 -0.68 14.10
C ILE A 282 -9.76 -1.93 14.54
N VAL A 283 -10.83 -2.30 13.84
CA VAL A 283 -11.69 -3.42 14.22
C VAL A 283 -10.96 -4.75 14.04
N THR A 284 -10.22 -4.92 12.93
CA THR A 284 -9.46 -6.14 12.67
C THR A 284 -8.41 -6.40 13.76
N TYR A 285 -7.62 -5.39 14.13
CA TYR A 285 -6.60 -5.56 15.16
C TYR A 285 -7.17 -5.68 16.58
N ASP A 286 -8.35 -5.11 16.85
CA ASP A 286 -9.05 -5.38 18.11
C ASP A 286 -9.50 -6.83 18.23
N ILE A 287 -10.02 -7.42 17.15
CA ILE A 287 -10.37 -8.85 17.10
C ILE A 287 -9.13 -9.71 17.38
N LEU A 288 -8.01 -9.45 16.70
CA LEU A 288 -6.76 -10.18 16.95
C LEU A 288 -6.28 -10.04 18.40
N ARG A 289 -6.42 -8.85 18.99
CA ARG A 289 -6.11 -8.60 20.41
C ARG A 289 -7.02 -9.43 21.31
N ARG A 290 -8.33 -9.45 21.05
CA ARG A 290 -9.33 -10.23 21.82
C ARG A 290 -9.14 -11.74 21.65
N TRP A 291 -8.60 -12.20 20.52
CA TRP A 291 -8.19 -13.58 20.28
C TRP A 291 -6.80 -13.94 20.84
N GLY A 292 -6.08 -12.98 21.43
CA GLY A 292 -4.75 -13.24 22.01
C GLY A 292 -3.66 -13.49 20.97
N THR A 293 -3.88 -13.12 19.71
CA THR A 293 -2.95 -13.35 18.58
C THR A 293 -1.79 -12.34 18.55
N THR A 294 -1.90 -11.23 19.26
CA THR A 294 -0.88 -10.15 19.25
C THR A 294 0.39 -10.47 20.04
N VAL A 295 0.57 -11.71 20.50
CA VAL A 295 1.83 -12.14 21.12
C VAL A 295 2.89 -12.20 20.01
N PRO A 296 4.06 -11.57 20.19
CA PRO A 296 5.13 -11.65 19.20
C PRO A 296 5.44 -13.11 18.89
N LEU A 297 5.57 -13.45 17.60
CA LEU A 297 6.22 -14.70 17.21
C LEU A 297 7.60 -14.65 17.86
N SER A 298 7.81 -15.45 18.91
CA SER A 298 9.10 -15.56 19.58
C SER A 298 10.16 -15.86 18.53
N SER A 299 11.15 -14.97 18.43
CA SER A 299 12.30 -15.08 17.54
C SER A 299 13.11 -16.34 17.78
#